data_AF-A0A927EZ33-F1
#
_entry.id   AF-A0A927EZ33-F1
#
_cell.length_a   1.000
_cell.length_b   1.000
_cell.length_c   1.000
_cell.angle_alpha   90.00
_cell.angle_beta   90.00
_cell.angle_gamma   90.00
#
_symmetry.space_group_name_H-M   'P 1'
#
loop_
_entity.id
_entity.type
_entity.pdbx_description
1 polymer ?
#
loop_
_entity_poly.entity_id
_entity_poly.type
_entity_poly.pdbx_seq_one_letter_code
_entity_poly.pdbx_strand_id
1 'polypeptide(L)' 'MGRLTGRTVLVTGGARGIGAAIAELLVAEGASVLIGDVLDEETERRRGGA' A
#
# COMPACT_ATOMS: atom_id res chain seq x y z
N MET A 1 -12.63 -1.68 -14.68
CA MET A 1 -12.57 -1.66 -13.20
C MET A 1 -11.58 -2.72 -12.77
N GLY A 2 -10.58 -2.36 -11.96
CA GLY A 2 -9.62 -3.32 -11.42
C GLY A 2 -10.28 -4.29 -10.45
N ARG A 3 -9.68 -5.46 -10.25
CA ARG A 3 -10.28 -6.57 -9.49
C ARG A 3 -10.57 -6.20 -8.02
N LEU A 4 -9.91 -5.18 -7.50
CA LEU A 4 -9.98 -4.77 -6.10
C LEU A 4 -10.71 -3.44 -5.88
N THR A 5 -11.40 -2.93 -6.90
CA THR A 5 -12.19 -1.70 -6.80
C THR A 5 -13.13 -1.73 -5.59
N GLY A 6 -13.01 -0.74 -4.70
CA GLY A 6 -13.86 -0.60 -3.52
C GLY A 6 -13.48 -1.52 -2.34
N ARG A 7 -12.34 -2.21 -2.41
CA ARG A 7 -11.80 -3.01 -1.31
C ARG A 7 -10.78 -2.21 -0.51
N THR A 8 -10.76 -2.42 0.81
CA THR A 8 -9.71 -1.93 1.69
C THR A 8 -8.75 -3.06 2.04
N VAL A 9 -7.44 -2.82 1.94
CA VAL A 9 -6.40 -3.83 2.18
C VAL A 9 -5.35 -3.29 3.16
N LEU A 10 -4.96 -4.10 4.13
CA LEU A 10 -3.81 -3.85 5.00
C LEU A 10 -2.60 -4.62 4.47
N VAL A 11 -1.49 -3.91 4.27
CA VAL A 11 -0.19 -4.50 3.92
C VAL A 11 0.77 -4.30 5.09
N THR A 12 1.22 -5.40 5.69
CA THR A 12 2.29 -5.38 6.69
C THR A 12 3.67 -5.43 6.02
N GLY A 13 4.67 -4.76 6.59
CA GLY A 13 6.01 -4.70 5.99
C GLY A 13 6.02 -3.87 4.68
N GLY A 14 5.07 -2.94 4.52
CA GLY A 14 4.84 -2.22 3.27
C GLY A 14 5.75 -1.01 3.05
N ALA A 15 6.66 -0.70 3.98
CA ALA A 15 7.53 0.47 3.83
C ALA A 15 8.54 0.30 2.68
N ARG A 16 8.93 -0.93 2.33
CA ARG A 16 9.92 -1.19 1.28
C ARG A 16 9.83 -2.60 0.67
N GLY A 17 10.64 -2.83 -0.36
CA GLY A 17 10.81 -4.15 -0.97
C GLY A 17 9.51 -4.72 -1.53
N ILE A 18 9.24 -6.00 -1.23
CA ILE A 18 8.08 -6.72 -1.75
C ILE A 18 6.77 -6.12 -1.22
N GLY A 19 6.70 -5.78 0.07
CA GLY A 19 5.48 -5.22 0.66
C GLY A 19 5.07 -3.91 -0.02
N ALA A 20 6.05 -3.04 -0.29
CA ALA A 20 5.84 -1.81 -1.05
C ALA A 20 5.32 -2.06 -2.47
N ALA A 21 5.96 -2.97 -3.23
CA ALA A 21 5.54 -3.30 -4.59
C ALA A 21 4.12 -3.89 -4.62
N ILE A 22 3.77 -4.71 -3.61
CA ILE A 22 2.41 -5.25 -3.46
C ILE A 22 1.42 -4.10 -3.20
N ALA A 23 1.72 -3.18 -2.28
CA ALA A 23 0.85 -2.05 -1.98
C ALA A 23 0.55 -1.21 -3.26
N GLU A 24 1.58 -0.94 -4.07
CA GLU A 24 1.44 -0.20 -5.34
C GLU A 24 0.53 -0.95 -6.34
N LEU A 25 0.70 -2.26 -6.51
CA LEU A 25 -0.13 -3.06 -7.39
C LEU A 25 -1.60 -3.13 -6.91
N LEU A 26 -1.83 -3.20 -5.59
CA LEU A 26 -3.17 -3.22 -5.03
C LEU A 26 -3.91 -1.90 -5.26
N VAL A 27 -3.22 -0.77 -5.10
CA VAL A 27 -3.76 0.56 -5.43
C VAL A 27 -4.10 0.64 -6.92
N ALA A 28 -3.22 0.16 -7.80
CA ALA A 28 -3.48 0.14 -9.25
C ALA A 28 -4.72 -0.70 -9.63
N GLU A 29 -5.06 -1.72 -8.83
CA GLU A 29 -6.27 -2.53 -8.97
C GLU A 29 -7.53 -1.88 -8.36
N GLY A 30 -7.42 -0.67 -7.81
CA GLY A 30 -8.51 0.14 -7.26
C GLY A 30 -8.79 -0.09 -5.77
N ALA A 31 -7.85 -0.67 -5.03
CA ALA A 31 -7.96 -0.84 -3.59
C ALA A 31 -7.55 0.43 -2.83
N SER A 32 -8.20 0.68 -1.70
CA SER A 32 -7.69 1.58 -0.66
C SER A 32 -6.71 0.80 0.22
N VAL A 33 -5.44 1.21 0.24
CA VAL A 33 -4.38 0.45 0.93
C VAL A 33 -3.89 1.18 2.17
N LEU A 34 -3.84 0.47 3.30
CA LEU A 34 -3.18 0.88 4.53
C LEU A 34 -1.85 0.16 4.64
N ILE A 35 -0.76 0.90 4.85
CA ILE A 35 0.57 0.34 5.12
C ILE A 35 0.79 0.30 6.63
N GLY A 36 1.10 -0.89 7.16
CA GLY A 36 1.59 -1.08 8.52
C GLY A 36 3.03 -1.55 8.50
N ASP A 37 3.95 -0.78 9.08
CA ASP A 37 5.36 -1.12 9.18
C ASP A 37 5.92 -0.57 10.48
N VAL A 38 7.08 -1.08 10.90
CA VAL A 38 7.84 -0.55 12.05
C VAL A 38 8.76 0.59 11.64
N LEU A 39 9.02 0.75 10.34
CA LEU A 39 9.83 1.82 9.79
C LEU A 39 8.98 3.06 9.53
N ASP A 40 8.65 3.78 10.60
CA ASP A 40 7.75 4.94 10.55
C ASP A 40 8.21 5.97 9.53
N GLU A 41 9.48 6.40 9.56
CA GLU A 41 9.99 7.41 8.61
C GLU A 41 9.86 6.99 7.14
N GLU A 42 10.11 5.71 6.84
CA GLU A 42 10.02 5.19 5.47
C GLU A 42 8.55 5.07 5.04
N THR A 43 7.68 4.66 5.95
CA THR A 43 6.23 4.60 5.74
C THR A 43 5.65 5.99 5.48
N GLU A 44 6.07 6.98 6.26
CA GLU A 44 5.64 8.37 6.10
C GLU A 44 6.17 8.99 4.80
N ARG A 45 7.43 8.70 4.40
CA ARG A 45 7.95 9.11 3.07
C ARG A 45 7.11 8.58 1.91
N ARG A 46 6.45 7.43 2.10
CA ARG A 46 5.56 6.82 1.11
C ARG A 46 4.15 7.37 1.11
N ARG A 47 3.79 8.31 1.99
CA ARG A 47 2.53 9.04 1.91
C ARG A 47 2.56 10.02 0.72
N GLY A 48 2.44 9.47 -0.48
CA GLY A 48 2.17 10.16 -1.74
C GLY A 48 0.80 9.72 -2.24
N GLY A 49 -0.11 10.68 -2.37
CA GLY A 49 -1.55 10.45 -2.59
C GLY A 49 -1.88 9.54 -3.76
N ALA A 50 -2.59 8.46 -3.44
CA ALA A 50 -3.58 7.85 -4.32
C ALA A 50 -4.91 8.61 -4.16
#